data_AF-A0A967AIP2-F1
#
_entry.id   AF-A0A967AIP2-F1
#
_cell.length_a   1.000
_cell.length_b   1.000
_cell.length_c   1.000
_cell.angle_alpha   90.00
_cell.angle_beta   90.00
_cell.angle_gamma   90.00
#
_symmetry.space_group_name_H-M   'P 1'
#
loop_
_entity.id
_entity.type
_entity.pdbx_description
1 polymer ?
#
loop_
_entity_poly.entity_id
_entity_poly.type
_entity_poly.pdbx_seq_one_letter_code
_entity_poly.pdbx_strand_id
1 'polypeptide(L)'
;MPSYLRDLTGRFPQRPHYSSEELDHECETVITDFLRTLHGEVRYPITTEDIQKLIERDTEYLDVYADLSSYGANVEGLTEFKPGRKPCVLISVSLTESDNMENRFRTTLTHEYGHVFFHNHLWQMKSSMQDILSRNHDSDKEVCKRDSMIDAPQNDWMEWQAGYVCGAMLMPKSAVVQLVGDYMEQHELYVTVSLQTPHAQNLISRMTKTFQVSDDAARIRLLKIGLLTETAPNLSLFG
;
A
#
# COMPACT_ATOMS: atom_id res chain seq x y z
N MET A 1 6.96 -7.14 -15.97
CA MET A 1 8.10 -7.85 -15.36
C MET A 1 9.06 -6.79 -14.88
N PRO A 2 9.28 -6.65 -13.56
CA PRO A 2 10.11 -5.58 -13.01
C PRO A 2 11.56 -5.71 -13.49
N SER A 3 12.27 -4.59 -13.53
CA SER A 3 13.73 -4.63 -13.66
C SER A 3 14.36 -5.06 -12.32
N TYR A 4 15.59 -5.56 -12.36
CA TYR A 4 16.33 -5.94 -11.16
C TYR A 4 17.54 -5.03 -10.96
N LEU A 5 17.73 -4.57 -9.73
CA LEU A 5 18.85 -3.73 -9.33
C LEU A 5 19.66 -4.42 -8.24
N ARG A 6 20.92 -4.02 -8.08
CA ARG A 6 21.71 -4.44 -6.91
C ARG A 6 21.02 -3.93 -5.64
N ASP A 7 20.87 -4.81 -4.67
CA ASP A 7 20.35 -4.41 -3.36
C ASP A 7 21.49 -3.85 -2.51
N LEU A 8 21.30 -2.61 -2.03
CA LEU A 8 22.28 -1.87 -1.23
C LEU A 8 22.06 -2.08 0.27
N THR A 9 20.94 -2.68 0.67
CA THR A 9 20.65 -3.02 2.08
C THR A 9 21.39 -4.27 2.53
N GLY A 10 21.83 -5.10 1.57
CA GLY A 10 22.49 -6.37 1.82
C GLY A 10 21.54 -7.53 2.18
N ARG A 11 20.21 -7.33 2.12
CA ARG A 11 19.22 -8.39 2.37
C ARG A 11 19.24 -9.44 1.26
N PHE A 12 19.43 -9.00 0.01
CA PHE A 12 19.48 -9.86 -1.19
C PHE A 12 20.66 -9.52 -2.11
N PRO A 13 21.03 -10.40 -3.06
CA PRO A 13 22.00 -10.05 -4.10
C PRO A 13 21.46 -8.99 -5.08
N GLN A 14 20.17 -9.08 -5.39
CA GLN A 14 19.41 -8.17 -6.24
C GLN A 14 18.01 -7.99 -5.68
N ARG A 15 17.38 -6.86 -5.99
CA ARG A 15 16.00 -6.54 -5.65
C ARG A 15 15.20 -6.17 -6.89
N PRO A 16 13.88 -6.44 -6.91
CA PRO A 16 13.01 -5.94 -7.95
C PRO A 16 12.90 -4.42 -7.84
N HIS A 17 12.74 -3.78 -8.98
CA HIS A 17 12.46 -2.35 -9.10
C HIS A 17 11.19 -2.18 -9.92
N TYR A 18 10.17 -1.65 -9.24
CA TYR A 18 8.89 -1.29 -9.84
C TYR A 18 8.81 0.23 -9.98
N SER A 19 8.40 0.70 -11.14
CA SER A 19 7.90 2.06 -11.31
C SER A 19 6.56 2.25 -10.58
N SER A 20 6.19 3.51 -10.31
CA SER A 20 4.87 3.84 -9.78
C SER A 20 3.74 3.30 -10.64
N GLU A 21 3.89 3.35 -11.96
CA GLU A 21 2.93 2.87 -12.94
C GLU A 21 2.76 1.35 -12.87
N GLU A 22 3.85 0.60 -12.69
CA GLU A 22 3.78 -0.85 -12.48
C GLU A 22 3.13 -1.18 -11.14
N LEU A 23 3.49 -0.48 -10.06
CA LEU A 23 2.84 -0.69 -8.76
C LEU A 23 1.34 -0.43 -8.83
N ASP A 24 0.93 0.69 -9.44
CA ASP A 24 -0.48 1.02 -9.67
C ASP A 24 -1.20 -0.09 -10.44
N HIS A 25 -0.61 -0.56 -11.55
CA HIS A 25 -1.20 -1.57 -12.41
C HIS A 25 -1.37 -2.91 -11.70
N GLU A 26 -0.32 -3.39 -11.03
CA GLU A 26 -0.32 -4.67 -10.33
C GLU A 26 -1.29 -4.65 -9.14
N CYS A 27 -1.31 -3.56 -8.36
CA CYS A 27 -2.25 -3.40 -7.23
C CYS A 27 -3.70 -3.36 -7.72
N GLU A 28 -3.99 -2.56 -8.74
CA GLU A 28 -5.34 -2.45 -9.29
C GLU A 28 -5.81 -3.78 -9.91
N THR A 29 -4.93 -4.48 -10.63
CA THR A 29 -5.25 -5.78 -11.23
C THR A 29 -5.60 -6.80 -10.15
N VAL A 30 -4.74 -6.96 -9.14
CA VAL A 30 -4.94 -8.00 -8.12
C VAL A 30 -6.20 -7.77 -7.29
N ILE A 31 -6.50 -6.52 -6.92
CA ILE A 31 -7.69 -6.21 -6.12
C ILE A 31 -8.97 -6.27 -6.95
N THR A 32 -8.96 -5.75 -8.18
CA THR A 32 -10.18 -5.72 -9.01
C THR A 32 -10.54 -7.10 -9.53
N ASP A 33 -9.57 -7.94 -9.91
CA ASP A 33 -9.83 -9.31 -10.35
C ASP A 33 -10.32 -10.19 -9.20
N PHE A 34 -9.78 -9.98 -8.00
CA PHE A 34 -10.29 -10.64 -6.79
C PHE A 34 -11.75 -10.27 -6.52
N LEU A 35 -12.09 -8.97 -6.52
CA LEU A 35 -13.45 -8.51 -6.25
C LEU A 35 -14.44 -8.93 -7.35
N ARG A 36 -14.05 -8.89 -8.62
CA ARG A 36 -14.88 -9.41 -9.73
C ARG A 36 -15.13 -10.91 -9.58
N THR A 37 -14.14 -11.67 -9.14
CA THR A 37 -14.30 -13.11 -8.90
C THR A 37 -15.26 -13.37 -7.74
N LEU A 38 -15.17 -12.58 -6.67
CA LEU A 38 -15.96 -12.78 -5.45
C LEU A 38 -17.41 -12.27 -5.59
N HIS A 39 -17.59 -11.10 -6.20
CA HIS A 39 -18.86 -10.35 -6.21
C HIS A 39 -19.43 -10.10 -7.61
N GLY A 40 -18.68 -10.37 -8.68
CA GLY A 40 -19.08 -10.08 -10.07
C GLY A 40 -18.88 -8.63 -10.51
N GLU A 41 -18.52 -7.74 -9.59
CA GLU A 41 -18.31 -6.31 -9.83
C GLU A 41 -17.28 -5.73 -8.84
N VAL A 42 -16.83 -4.50 -9.11
CA VAL A 42 -15.95 -3.75 -8.19
C VAL A 42 -16.75 -2.59 -7.63
N ARG A 43 -16.80 -2.47 -6.29
CA ARG A 43 -17.45 -1.37 -5.58
C ARG A 43 -16.47 -0.73 -4.61
N TYR A 44 -16.60 0.59 -4.45
CA TYR A 44 -15.83 1.37 -3.48
C TYR A 44 -16.75 1.93 -2.39
N PRO A 45 -16.28 2.00 -1.12
CA PRO A 45 -14.97 1.54 -0.66
C PRO A 45 -14.87 0.01 -0.67
N ILE A 46 -13.65 -0.50 -0.85
CA ILE A 46 -13.38 -1.94 -0.69
C ILE A 46 -13.58 -2.28 0.79
N THR A 47 -14.38 -3.29 1.08
CA THR A 47 -14.69 -3.65 2.46
C THR A 47 -13.46 -4.20 3.17
N THR A 48 -13.37 -3.97 4.48
CA THR A 48 -12.28 -4.50 5.31
C THR A 48 -12.31 -6.03 5.37
N GLU A 49 -13.50 -6.63 5.23
CA GLU A 49 -13.65 -8.08 5.09
C GLU A 49 -13.06 -8.60 3.77
N ASP A 50 -13.30 -7.92 2.65
CA ASP A 50 -12.73 -8.32 1.35
C ASP A 50 -11.20 -8.17 1.32
N ILE A 51 -10.65 -7.14 1.98
CA ILE A 51 -9.20 -6.97 2.16
C ILE A 51 -8.64 -8.16 2.93
N GLN A 52 -9.27 -8.55 4.04
CA GLN A 52 -8.83 -9.72 4.83
C GLN A 52 -8.90 -11.01 4.01
N LYS A 53 -10.00 -11.27 3.29
CA LYS A 53 -10.13 -12.44 2.41
C LYS A 53 -9.07 -12.50 1.32
N LEU A 54 -8.69 -11.34 0.76
CA LEU A 54 -7.60 -11.26 -0.22
C LEU A 54 -6.27 -11.68 0.43
N ILE A 55 -5.99 -11.20 1.65
CA ILE A 55 -4.78 -11.58 2.38
C ILE A 55 -4.79 -13.07 2.70
N GLU A 56 -5.88 -13.60 3.25
CA GLU A 56 -6.06 -15.03 3.57
C GLU A 56 -5.88 -15.95 2.36
N ARG A 57 -6.27 -15.50 1.16
CA ARG A 57 -6.03 -16.24 -0.09
C ARG A 57 -4.54 -16.50 -0.31
N ASP A 58 -3.69 -15.53 0.01
CA ASP A 58 -2.26 -15.53 -0.35
C ASP A 58 -1.32 -15.82 0.83
N THR A 59 -1.85 -15.82 2.05
CA THR A 59 -1.12 -16.19 3.26
C THR A 59 -1.45 -17.60 3.71
N GLU A 60 -0.60 -18.14 4.58
CA GLU A 60 -0.90 -19.36 5.33
C GLU A 60 -1.84 -19.07 6.51
N TYR A 61 -1.68 -17.88 7.09
CA TYR A 61 -2.42 -17.44 8.26
C TYR A 61 -2.44 -15.92 8.33
N LEU A 62 -3.60 -15.37 8.69
CA LEU A 62 -3.82 -13.97 9.03
C LEU A 62 -4.33 -13.90 10.48
N ASP A 63 -3.59 -13.21 11.34
CA ASP A 63 -4.01 -12.89 12.70
C ASP A 63 -4.25 -11.40 12.83
N VAL A 64 -5.50 -10.96 12.99
CA VAL A 64 -5.81 -9.53 13.16
C VAL A 64 -5.84 -9.08 14.63
N TYR A 65 -5.57 -9.99 15.56
CA TYR A 65 -5.63 -9.76 17.00
C TYR A 65 -4.31 -10.10 17.71
N ALA A 66 -3.19 -9.97 16.99
CA ALA A 66 -1.89 -10.35 17.52
C ALA A 66 -1.39 -9.34 18.58
N ASP A 67 -0.77 -9.87 19.64
CA ASP A 67 0.06 -9.06 20.53
C ASP A 67 1.46 -8.93 19.93
N LEU A 68 1.77 -7.74 19.41
CA LEU A 68 3.06 -7.42 18.79
C LEU A 68 3.99 -6.63 19.72
N SER A 69 3.64 -6.48 21.00
CA SER A 69 4.40 -5.66 21.96
C SER A 69 5.87 -6.11 22.11
N SER A 70 6.15 -7.41 21.93
CA SER A 70 7.52 -7.95 21.95
C SER A 70 8.41 -7.44 20.82
N TYR A 71 7.82 -6.96 19.72
CA TYR A 71 8.54 -6.41 18.57
C TYR A 71 8.73 -4.88 18.66
N GLY A 72 8.07 -4.25 19.64
CA GLY A 72 8.18 -2.83 19.95
C GLY A 72 6.81 -2.16 20.12
N ALA A 73 6.75 -1.10 20.92
CA ALA A 73 5.49 -0.42 21.28
C ALA A 73 4.76 0.23 20.09
N ASN A 74 5.44 0.44 18.96
CA ASN A 74 4.92 1.09 17.75
C ASN A 74 4.75 0.13 16.57
N VAL A 75 4.83 -1.18 16.80
CA VAL A 75 4.64 -2.18 15.74
C VAL A 75 3.15 -2.43 15.54
N GLU A 76 2.72 -2.29 14.30
CA GLU A 76 1.30 -2.37 13.94
C GLU A 76 1.00 -3.55 13.02
N GLY A 77 1.99 -3.98 12.23
CA GLY A 77 1.91 -5.15 11.37
C GLY A 77 3.23 -5.91 11.34
N LEU A 78 3.14 -7.20 11.03
CA LEU A 78 4.29 -8.08 10.84
C LEU A 78 3.97 -9.10 9.75
N THR A 79 4.86 -9.20 8.76
CA THR A 79 4.84 -10.27 7.77
C THR A 79 6.01 -11.22 8.02
N GLU A 80 5.69 -12.48 8.31
CA GLU A 80 6.67 -13.56 8.48
C GLU A 80 6.77 -14.37 7.18
N PHE A 81 7.92 -14.30 6.52
CA PHE A 81 8.19 -15.06 5.30
C PHE A 81 8.68 -16.47 5.62
N LYS A 82 8.09 -17.47 4.93
CA LYS A 82 8.40 -18.88 5.15
C LYS A 82 8.90 -19.54 3.86
N PRO A 83 10.19 -19.89 3.77
CA PRO A 83 10.73 -20.74 2.71
C PRO A 83 9.85 -21.96 2.36
N GLY A 84 9.41 -22.07 1.11
CA GLY A 84 8.61 -23.18 0.60
C GLY A 84 7.14 -23.17 1.05
N ARG A 85 6.69 -22.13 1.75
CA ARG A 85 5.32 -21.98 2.28
C ARG A 85 4.80 -20.57 2.01
N LYS A 86 3.49 -20.38 2.20
CA LYS A 86 2.91 -19.04 2.19
C LYS A 86 3.34 -18.27 3.45
N PRO A 87 3.47 -16.94 3.39
CA PRO A 87 3.82 -16.12 4.55
C PRO A 87 2.67 -16.09 5.56
N CYS A 88 2.97 -15.64 6.78
CA CYS A 88 1.96 -15.32 7.79
C CYS A 88 1.92 -13.81 8.00
N VAL A 89 0.73 -13.26 8.19
CA VAL A 89 0.52 -11.84 8.48
C VAL A 89 -0.11 -11.70 9.87
N LEU A 90 0.44 -10.80 10.67
CA LEU A 90 -0.05 -10.47 11.99
C LEU A 90 -0.29 -8.97 12.08
N ILE A 91 -1.47 -8.58 12.54
CA ILE A 91 -1.86 -7.19 12.78
C ILE A 91 -2.09 -7.01 14.28
N SER A 92 -1.59 -5.90 14.81
CA SER A 92 -1.72 -5.56 16.23
C SER A 92 -3.18 -5.44 16.63
N VAL A 93 -3.57 -6.15 17.70
CA VAL A 93 -4.92 -6.08 18.31
C VAL A 93 -5.37 -4.65 18.57
N SER A 94 -4.44 -3.75 18.94
CA SER A 94 -4.72 -2.34 19.22
C SER A 94 -5.38 -1.58 18.05
N LEU A 95 -5.26 -2.06 16.81
CA LEU A 95 -5.93 -1.47 15.65
C LEU A 95 -7.39 -1.88 15.50
N THR A 96 -7.82 -2.93 16.20
CA THR A 96 -9.19 -3.49 16.13
C THR A 96 -10.05 -3.12 17.34
N GLU A 97 -9.46 -2.53 18.39
CA GLU A 97 -10.14 -2.23 19.64
C GLU A 97 -11.09 -1.01 19.57
N SER A 98 -11.00 -0.19 18.52
CA SER A 98 -11.77 1.05 18.43
C SER A 98 -12.10 1.48 17.00
N ASP A 99 -13.33 1.93 16.78
CA ASP A 99 -13.86 2.30 15.45
C ASP A 99 -13.08 3.46 14.79
N ASN A 100 -12.44 4.33 15.57
CA ASN A 100 -11.61 5.42 15.04
C ASN A 100 -10.29 4.94 14.42
N MET A 101 -9.96 3.66 14.56
CA MET A 101 -8.75 3.05 14.01
C MET A 101 -8.98 2.35 12.67
N GLU A 102 -10.22 2.29 12.17
CA GLU A 102 -10.58 1.56 10.96
C GLU A 102 -9.73 1.94 9.74
N ASN A 103 -9.54 3.25 9.49
CA ASN A 103 -8.71 3.71 8.37
C ASN A 103 -7.25 3.24 8.53
N ARG A 104 -6.75 3.21 9.77
CA ARG A 104 -5.39 2.79 10.08
C ARG A 104 -5.26 1.28 9.93
N PHE A 105 -6.21 0.51 10.45
CA PHE A 105 -6.31 -0.93 10.30
C PHE A 105 -6.29 -1.35 8.82
N ARG A 106 -7.14 -0.72 7.98
CA ARG A 106 -7.17 -0.97 6.53
C ARG A 106 -5.86 -0.63 5.83
N THR A 107 -5.20 0.45 6.26
CA THR A 107 -3.88 0.85 5.74
C THR A 107 -2.83 -0.19 6.11
N THR A 108 -2.79 -0.66 7.37
CA THR A 108 -1.85 -1.69 7.82
C THR A 108 -2.09 -3.02 7.10
N LEU A 109 -3.34 -3.47 6.98
CA LEU A 109 -3.67 -4.70 6.23
C LEU A 109 -3.13 -4.67 4.79
N THR A 110 -3.37 -3.57 4.08
CA THR A 110 -2.93 -3.43 2.69
C THR A 110 -1.43 -3.19 2.56
N HIS A 111 -0.78 -2.62 3.57
CA HIS A 111 0.68 -2.52 3.68
C HIS A 111 1.31 -3.92 3.81
N GLU A 112 0.85 -4.74 4.77
CA GLU A 112 1.32 -6.11 4.95
C GLU A 112 1.03 -6.98 3.70
N TYR A 113 -0.12 -6.78 3.06
CA TYR A 113 -0.40 -7.44 1.79
C TYR A 113 0.61 -7.07 0.70
N GLY A 114 1.10 -5.82 0.69
CA GLY A 114 2.19 -5.41 -0.19
C GLY A 114 3.46 -6.23 0.01
N HIS A 115 3.82 -6.54 1.25
CA HIS A 115 4.93 -7.45 1.56
C HIS A 115 4.66 -8.86 1.04
N VAL A 116 3.46 -9.40 1.27
CA VAL A 116 3.06 -10.73 0.78
C VAL A 116 3.15 -10.80 -0.74
N PHE A 117 2.54 -9.86 -1.45
CA PHE A 117 2.37 -9.90 -2.89
C PHE A 117 3.68 -9.62 -3.63
N PHE A 118 4.41 -8.57 -3.23
CA PHE A 118 5.60 -8.15 -3.96
C PHE A 118 6.90 -8.78 -3.47
N HIS A 119 6.99 -9.21 -2.20
CA HIS A 119 8.29 -9.57 -1.61
C HIS A 119 8.43 -11.07 -1.30
N ASN A 120 7.34 -11.82 -1.14
CA ASN A 120 7.41 -13.25 -0.77
C ASN A 120 8.31 -14.08 -1.71
N HIS A 121 8.27 -13.81 -3.02
CA HIS A 121 9.08 -14.54 -4.01
C HIS A 121 10.59 -14.46 -3.74
N LEU A 122 11.09 -13.40 -3.10
CA LEU A 122 12.51 -13.25 -2.75
C LEU A 122 12.95 -14.30 -1.73
N TRP A 123 12.10 -14.60 -0.75
CA TRP A 123 12.33 -15.64 0.24
C TRP A 123 12.17 -17.04 -0.33
N GLN A 124 11.26 -17.23 -1.29
CA GLN A 124 11.14 -18.49 -2.02
C GLN A 124 12.41 -18.79 -2.82
N MET A 125 12.98 -17.79 -3.51
CA MET A 125 14.24 -17.95 -4.24
C MET A 125 15.42 -18.20 -3.31
N LYS A 126 15.55 -17.45 -2.20
CA LYS A 126 16.62 -17.63 -1.20
C LYS A 126 16.65 -19.08 -0.67
N SER A 127 15.48 -19.68 -0.45
CA SER A 127 15.36 -21.06 0.01
C SER A 127 15.88 -22.10 -0.97
N SER A 128 15.77 -21.83 -2.28
CA SER A 128 16.23 -22.74 -3.33
C SER A 128 17.74 -22.69 -3.56
N MET A 129 18.41 -21.64 -3.07
CA MET A 129 19.84 -21.39 -3.30
C MET A 129 20.73 -21.58 -2.07
N GLN A 130 20.18 -21.63 -0.85
CA GLN A 130 20.95 -21.77 0.39
C GLN A 130 20.83 -23.16 1.01
N ASP A 131 21.96 -23.69 1.47
CA ASP A 131 22.02 -24.87 2.33
C ASP A 131 21.26 -24.59 3.64
N ILE A 132 20.43 -25.53 4.07
CA ILE A 132 19.48 -25.39 5.19
C ILE A 132 20.17 -25.02 6.53
N LEU A 133 21.50 -25.16 6.62
CA LEU A 133 22.29 -25.14 7.84
C LEU A 133 22.76 -23.76 8.33
N SER A 134 22.54 -22.67 7.59
CA SER A 134 23.00 -21.31 7.97
C SER A 134 21.86 -20.30 8.20
N ARG A 135 20.65 -20.78 8.50
CA ARG A 135 19.44 -19.93 8.59
C ARG A 135 19.44 -19.07 9.87
N ASN A 136 19.50 -17.76 9.70
CA ASN A 136 19.17 -16.78 10.75
C ASN A 136 17.66 -16.47 10.70
N HIS A 137 16.93 -16.95 11.71
CA HIS A 137 15.47 -16.89 11.78
C HIS A 137 14.89 -15.47 11.89
N ASP A 138 15.67 -14.50 12.39
CA ASP A 138 15.25 -13.09 12.48
C ASP A 138 15.33 -12.33 11.14
N SER A 139 15.99 -12.88 10.11
CA SER A 139 16.09 -12.23 8.79
C SER A 139 14.90 -12.51 7.86
N ASP A 140 13.90 -13.23 8.35
CA ASP A 140 12.73 -13.67 7.59
C ASP A 140 11.43 -12.94 8.01
N LYS A 141 11.56 -11.86 8.80
CA LYS A 141 10.44 -11.05 9.27
C LYS A 141 10.57 -9.62 8.77
N GLU A 142 9.50 -9.08 8.23
CA GLU A 142 9.34 -7.65 8.01
C GLU A 142 8.39 -7.11 9.07
N VAL A 143 8.83 -6.07 9.77
CA VAL A 143 8.14 -5.50 10.93
C VAL A 143 7.78 -4.06 10.61
N CYS A 144 6.50 -3.83 10.32
CA CYS A 144 6.01 -2.51 10.01
C CYS A 144 5.82 -1.69 11.29
N LYS A 145 6.52 -0.55 11.33
CA LYS A 145 6.37 0.43 12.41
C LYS A 145 5.43 1.54 11.98
N ARG A 146 4.65 2.05 12.95
CA ARG A 146 3.74 3.19 12.79
C ARG A 146 4.33 4.37 11.99
N ASP A 147 5.60 4.69 12.22
CA ASP A 147 6.25 5.88 11.67
C ASP A 147 6.77 5.69 10.23
N SER A 148 6.86 4.45 9.71
CA SER A 148 7.35 4.15 8.35
C SER A 148 6.25 3.81 7.34
N MET A 149 5.01 3.62 7.80
CA MET A 149 3.97 2.96 7.00
C MET A 149 3.56 3.69 5.71
N ILE A 150 3.66 5.02 5.64
CA ILE A 150 3.18 5.82 4.50
C ILE A 150 4.31 6.65 3.84
N ASP A 151 5.40 6.94 4.56
CA ASP A 151 6.51 7.77 4.08
C ASP A 151 7.87 7.26 4.59
N ALA A 152 8.12 5.96 4.43
CA ALA A 152 9.43 5.38 4.72
C ALA A 152 10.53 6.00 3.85
N PRO A 153 11.73 6.23 4.39
CA PRO A 153 12.86 6.67 3.60
C PRO A 153 13.23 5.61 2.55
N GLN A 154 13.60 6.06 1.35
CA GLN A 154 13.82 5.20 0.18
C GLN A 154 14.96 4.17 0.35
N ASN A 155 15.79 4.32 1.39
CA ASN A 155 16.82 3.34 1.75
C ASN A 155 16.24 2.04 2.33
N ASP A 156 15.02 2.07 2.88
CA ASP A 156 14.21 0.87 3.12
C ASP A 156 13.19 0.73 1.99
N TRP A 157 13.66 0.18 0.87
CA TRP A 157 12.89 0.08 -0.36
C TRP A 157 11.64 -0.79 -0.21
N MET A 158 11.65 -1.78 0.71
CA MET A 158 10.53 -2.67 0.95
C MET A 158 9.40 -1.94 1.68
N GLU A 159 9.71 -1.25 2.77
CA GLU A 159 8.75 -0.43 3.51
C GLU A 159 8.20 0.72 2.64
N TRP A 160 9.07 1.36 1.84
CA TRP A 160 8.63 2.39 0.89
C TRP A 160 7.65 1.84 -0.14
N GLN A 161 7.95 0.65 -0.70
CA GLN A 161 7.10 0.00 -1.68
C GLN A 161 5.75 -0.40 -1.04
N ALA A 162 5.77 -0.99 0.15
CA ALA A 162 4.56 -1.36 0.88
C ALA A 162 3.69 -0.13 1.25
N GLY A 163 4.32 1.00 1.59
CA GLY A 163 3.63 2.27 1.83
C GLY A 163 3.00 2.89 0.57
N TYR A 164 3.61 2.70 -0.61
CA TYR A 164 2.95 3.06 -1.87
C TYR A 164 1.76 2.13 -2.15
N VAL A 165 1.96 0.82 -1.97
CA VAL A 165 1.00 -0.23 -2.27
C VAL A 165 -0.28 -0.10 -1.44
N CYS A 166 -0.19 0.25 -0.15
CA CYS A 166 -1.39 0.40 0.68
C CYS A 166 -2.34 1.47 0.11
N GLY A 167 -1.80 2.60 -0.36
CA GLY A 167 -2.57 3.63 -1.04
C GLY A 167 -3.13 3.18 -2.40
N ALA A 168 -2.33 2.45 -3.19
CA ALA A 168 -2.75 1.96 -4.51
C ALA A 168 -3.85 0.89 -4.43
N MET A 169 -3.84 0.04 -3.40
CA MET A 169 -4.86 -0.98 -3.15
C MET A 169 -6.17 -0.36 -2.67
N LEU A 170 -6.12 0.58 -1.72
CA LEU A 170 -7.31 1.25 -1.18
C LEU A 170 -7.92 2.25 -2.15
N MET A 171 -7.10 2.85 -3.00
CA MET A 171 -7.48 3.87 -3.98
C MET A 171 -6.88 3.55 -5.36
N PRO A 172 -7.47 2.58 -6.10
CA PRO A 172 -6.99 2.18 -7.42
C PRO A 172 -6.94 3.35 -8.41
N LYS A 173 -5.90 3.40 -9.23
CA LYS A 173 -5.55 4.57 -10.04
C LYS A 173 -6.69 4.97 -10.96
N SER A 174 -7.29 4.02 -11.67
CA SER A 174 -8.37 4.33 -12.62
C SER A 174 -9.59 4.95 -11.93
N ALA A 175 -9.98 4.41 -10.77
CA ALA A 175 -11.10 4.91 -9.98
C ALA A 175 -10.83 6.31 -9.44
N VAL A 176 -9.60 6.59 -9.00
CA VAL A 176 -9.19 7.93 -8.56
C VAL A 176 -9.19 8.92 -9.72
N VAL A 177 -8.61 8.55 -10.87
CA VAL A 177 -8.59 9.40 -12.07
C VAL A 177 -10.01 9.72 -12.53
N GLN A 178 -10.92 8.75 -12.54
CA GLN A 178 -12.31 8.97 -12.87
C GLN A 178 -12.98 9.95 -11.89
N LEU A 179 -12.83 9.72 -10.58
CA LEU A 179 -13.43 10.58 -9.56
C LEU A 179 -12.93 12.03 -9.65
N VAL A 180 -11.63 12.23 -9.91
CA VAL A 180 -11.05 13.55 -10.08
C VAL A 180 -11.51 14.17 -11.40
N GLY A 181 -11.55 13.40 -12.49
CA GLY A 181 -12.05 13.84 -13.80
C GLY A 181 -13.48 14.36 -13.72
N ASP A 182 -14.40 13.58 -13.13
CA ASP A 182 -15.80 13.99 -12.93
C ASP A 182 -15.91 15.28 -12.10
N TYR A 183 -15.06 15.43 -11.08
CA TYR A 183 -15.04 16.64 -10.26
C TYR A 183 -14.56 17.85 -11.07
N MET A 184 -13.48 17.69 -11.84
CA MET A 184 -12.91 18.75 -12.66
C MET A 184 -13.88 19.20 -13.75
N GLU A 185 -14.56 18.27 -14.42
CA GLU A 185 -15.58 18.58 -15.43
C GLU A 185 -16.75 19.36 -14.81
N GLN A 186 -17.27 18.91 -13.66
CA GLN A 186 -18.37 19.58 -12.95
C GLN A 186 -18.05 21.03 -12.54
N HIS A 187 -16.77 21.34 -12.32
CA HIS A 187 -16.31 22.65 -11.86
C HIS A 187 -15.54 23.44 -12.92
N GLU A 188 -15.58 22.98 -14.19
CA GLU A 188 -14.91 23.60 -15.33
C GLU A 188 -13.40 23.87 -15.11
N LEU A 189 -12.71 22.91 -14.48
CA LEU A 189 -11.27 22.99 -14.18
C LEU A 189 -10.46 22.28 -15.27
N TYR A 190 -9.55 23.02 -15.92
CA TYR A 190 -8.73 22.51 -17.03
C TYR A 190 -7.24 22.38 -16.69
N VAL A 191 -6.86 22.63 -15.44
CA VAL A 191 -5.48 22.58 -14.96
C VAL A 191 -5.39 21.75 -13.68
N THR A 192 -4.22 21.20 -13.40
CA THR A 192 -3.95 20.49 -12.16
C THR A 192 -4.27 21.36 -10.95
N VAL A 193 -4.97 20.78 -9.97
CA VAL A 193 -5.42 21.49 -8.79
C VAL A 193 -4.26 21.63 -7.79
N SER A 194 -4.02 22.86 -7.35
CA SER A 194 -3.02 23.14 -6.31
C SER A 194 -3.61 22.91 -4.91
N LEU A 195 -2.79 22.37 -4.00
CA LEU A 195 -3.13 22.18 -2.59
C LEU A 195 -3.54 23.47 -1.87
N GLN A 196 -3.20 24.63 -2.42
CA GLN A 196 -3.53 25.95 -1.87
C GLN A 196 -4.96 26.40 -2.22
N THR A 197 -5.73 25.59 -2.96
CA THR A 197 -7.08 25.93 -3.42
C THR A 197 -8.16 25.19 -2.61
N PRO A 198 -9.38 25.74 -2.51
CA PRO A 198 -10.52 25.03 -1.94
C PRO A 198 -10.86 23.73 -2.69
N HIS A 199 -10.55 23.66 -3.99
CA HIS A 199 -10.76 22.46 -4.80
C HIS A 199 -9.93 21.28 -4.31
N ALA A 200 -8.70 21.50 -3.83
CA ALA A 200 -7.89 20.43 -3.26
C ALA A 200 -8.54 19.82 -2.02
N GLN A 201 -9.03 20.66 -1.10
CA GLN A 201 -9.74 20.19 0.10
C GLN A 201 -11.03 19.44 -0.24
N ASN A 202 -11.79 19.92 -1.24
CA ASN A 202 -12.99 19.23 -1.71
C ASN A 202 -12.66 17.86 -2.35
N LEU A 203 -11.61 17.79 -3.16
CA LEU A 203 -11.13 16.53 -3.75
C LEU A 203 -10.67 15.54 -2.67
N ILE A 204 -9.89 15.99 -1.69
CA ILE A 204 -9.47 15.17 -0.54
C ILE A 204 -10.70 14.65 0.21
N SER A 205 -11.67 15.51 0.53
CA SER A 205 -12.91 15.08 1.20
C SER A 205 -13.71 14.06 0.37
N ARG A 206 -13.77 14.23 -0.96
CA ARG A 206 -14.45 13.30 -1.86
C ARG A 206 -13.74 11.94 -1.93
N MET A 207 -12.42 11.94 -1.95
CA MET A 207 -11.58 10.74 -1.86
C MET A 207 -11.80 10.00 -0.55
N THR A 208 -11.69 10.70 0.59
CA THR A 208 -11.92 10.16 1.95
C THR A 208 -13.28 9.45 2.03
N LYS A 209 -14.35 10.08 1.53
CA LYS A 209 -15.69 9.49 1.54
C LYS A 209 -15.85 8.30 0.59
N THR A 210 -15.26 8.36 -0.60
CA THR A 210 -15.44 7.32 -1.64
C THR A 210 -14.64 6.06 -1.32
N PHE A 211 -13.42 6.20 -0.78
CA PHE A 211 -12.51 5.09 -0.54
C PHE A 211 -12.35 4.72 0.95
N GLN A 212 -13.03 5.47 1.84
CA GLN A 212 -12.99 5.29 3.30
C GLN A 212 -11.56 5.35 3.85
N VAL A 213 -10.82 6.39 3.49
CA VAL A 213 -9.41 6.57 3.90
C VAL A 213 -9.25 7.81 4.77
N SER A 214 -8.08 8.01 5.38
CA SER A 214 -7.77 9.29 6.04
C SER A 214 -7.50 10.40 5.02
N ASP A 215 -7.67 11.65 5.44
CA ASP A 215 -7.36 12.82 4.61
C ASP A 215 -5.89 12.84 4.16
N ASP A 216 -4.97 12.41 5.04
CA ASP A 216 -3.55 12.30 4.69
C ASP A 216 -3.29 11.25 3.61
N ALA A 217 -3.90 10.06 3.73
CA ALA A 217 -3.75 9.01 2.72
C ALA A 217 -4.31 9.48 1.36
N ALA A 218 -5.49 10.10 1.35
CA ALA A 218 -6.10 10.67 0.15
C ALA A 218 -5.20 11.75 -0.49
N ARG A 219 -4.69 12.68 0.31
CA ARG A 219 -3.79 13.76 -0.13
C ARG A 219 -2.50 13.19 -0.74
N ILE A 220 -1.85 12.27 -0.04
CA ILE A 220 -0.60 11.63 -0.50
C ILE A 220 -0.85 10.89 -1.80
N ARG A 221 -1.94 10.12 -1.90
CA ARG A 221 -2.29 9.39 -3.12
C ARG A 221 -2.43 10.33 -4.31
N LEU A 222 -3.21 11.40 -4.16
CA LEU A 222 -3.42 12.41 -5.21
C LEU A 222 -2.12 13.10 -5.66
N LEU A 223 -1.20 13.39 -4.73
CA LEU A 223 0.13 13.92 -5.05
C LEU A 223 0.99 12.88 -5.81
N LYS A 224 1.03 11.63 -5.33
CA LYS A 224 1.87 10.57 -5.91
C LYS A 224 1.48 10.22 -7.35
N ILE A 225 0.20 10.36 -7.71
CA ILE A 225 -0.30 10.14 -9.08
C ILE A 225 -0.38 11.42 -9.91
N GLY A 226 0.03 12.58 -9.36
CA GLY A 226 0.12 13.85 -10.09
C GLY A 226 -1.20 14.57 -10.36
N LEU A 227 -2.28 14.23 -9.63
CA LEU A 227 -3.58 14.90 -9.75
C LEU A 227 -3.72 16.13 -8.83
N LEU A 228 -2.85 16.25 -7.82
CA LEU A 228 -2.62 17.46 -7.06
C LEU A 228 -1.16 17.90 -7.16
N THR A 229 -0.91 19.19 -6.92
CA THR A 229 0.44 19.76 -6.82
C THR A 229 0.58 20.68 -5.60
N GLU A 230 1.78 20.76 -5.04
CA GLU A 230 2.11 21.65 -3.92
C GLU A 230 2.22 23.12 -4.34
N THR A 231 2.66 23.36 -5.57
CA THR A 231 2.81 24.70 -6.15
C THR A 231 1.50 25.19 -6.77
N ALA A 232 1.19 26.48 -6.64
CA ALA A 232 0.19 27.09 -7.49
C ALA A 232 0.67 27.02 -8.96
N PRO A 233 -0.21 26.77 -9.95
CA PRO A 233 0.20 26.84 -11.35
C PRO A 233 0.75 28.24 -11.61
N ASN A 234 2.05 28.32 -11.95
CA ASN A 234 2.64 29.56 -12.43
C ASN A 234 1.97 29.92 -13.75
N LEU A 235 0.97 30.80 -13.71
CA LEU A 235 0.49 31.52 -14.88
C LEU A 235 1.58 32.54 -15.25
N SER A 236 2.65 32.07 -15.86
CA SER A 236 3.57 32.92 -16.63
C SER A 236 3.75 32.30 -18.00
N LEU A 237 2.73 32.50 -18.82
CA LEU A 237 2.86 32.56 -20.27
C LEU A 237 2.61 34.03 -20.64
N PHE A 238 3.56 34.61 -21.38
CA PHE A 238 3.78 36.03 -21.70
C PHE A 238 4.67 36.80 -20.72
N GLY A 239 5.98 36.61 -20.90
CA GLY A 239 7.03 37.62 -20.67
C GLY A 239 7.92 37.68 -21.90
#